data_AF-A0A2E0XD43-F1
#
_entry.id   AF-A0A2E0XD43-F1
#
_cell.length_a   1.000
_cell.length_b   1.000
_cell.length_c   1.000
_cell.angle_alpha   90.00
_cell.angle_beta   90.00
_cell.angle_gamma   90.00
#
_symmetry.space_group_name_H-M   'P 1'
#
loop_
_entity.id
_entity.type
_entity.pdbx_description
1 polymer ?
#
loop_
_entity_poly.entity_id
_entity_poly.type
_entity_poly.pdbx_seq_one_letter_code
_entity_poly.pdbx_strand_id
1 'polypeptide(L)'
;MYFPQRLRLQQEWTSLLPYEGTPLDNWDFSRFNPAFWQHFEQRVLDLQKLGVEADIILFHTYNRWGFEYMDVESDDHYICYAVARLAAYRNVWWSLANEYDFMPAKQESDWDRFFQIIQRNDPYDRLRGIHNGRRWYNHNKSWVTDASLQTSDMAGGIRYRQQYQKPVVYDDSQTRLSDTWLKCTSPYSER
;
A
#
# COMPACT_ATOMS: atom_id res chain seq x y z
N MET A 1 5.80 -1.15 -3.86
CA MET A 1 5.46 0.18 -3.33
C MET A 1 5.32 1.16 -4.47
N TYR A 2 4.26 1.97 -4.47
CA TYR A 2 3.93 2.83 -5.59
C TYR A 2 4.73 4.15 -5.65
N PHE A 3 4.97 4.84 -4.53
CA PHE A 3 5.96 5.94 -4.51
C PHE A 3 7.31 5.42 -3.99
N PRO A 4 8.45 6.04 -4.38
CA PRO A 4 9.73 5.61 -3.87
C PRO A 4 9.83 5.91 -2.36
N GLN A 5 10.49 5.04 -1.60
CA GLN A 5 10.53 5.09 -0.15
C GLN A 5 11.92 5.54 0.32
N ARG A 6 12.02 6.40 1.35
CA ARG A 6 13.31 6.63 2.03
C ARG A 6 13.45 5.71 3.24
N LEU A 7 14.09 4.57 3.06
CA LEU A 7 14.76 3.88 4.16
C LEU A 7 16.14 4.53 4.37
N ARG A 8 16.60 4.70 5.62
CA ARG A 8 17.89 5.36 5.95
C ARG A 8 19.12 4.78 5.22
N LEU A 9 18.99 3.64 4.55
CA LEU A 9 20.07 2.87 3.93
C LEU A 9 19.99 2.77 2.40
N GLN A 10 19.00 3.37 1.72
CA GLN A 10 18.91 3.31 0.25
C GLN A 10 19.07 4.71 -0.36
N GLN A 11 20.23 4.90 -0.99
CA GLN A 11 20.68 6.16 -1.60
C GLN A 11 20.65 6.11 -3.13
N GLU A 12 20.11 5.04 -3.73
CA GLU A 12 20.00 4.89 -5.17
C GLU A 12 18.58 5.26 -5.62
N TRP A 13 18.47 6.41 -6.29
CA TRP A 13 17.19 6.97 -6.71
C TRP A 13 16.81 6.46 -8.09
N THR A 14 15.56 6.03 -8.24
CA THR A 14 14.94 5.96 -9.55
C THR A 14 14.84 7.39 -10.11
N SER A 15 15.39 7.63 -11.29
CA SER A 15 15.21 8.89 -12.03
C SER A 15 13.76 9.11 -12.51
N LEU A 16 12.92 8.07 -12.40
CA LEU A 16 11.53 8.08 -12.82
C LEU A 16 10.61 8.35 -11.63
N LEU A 17 9.69 9.30 -11.81
CA LEU A 17 8.65 9.70 -10.85
C LEU A 17 7.29 9.66 -11.56
N PRO A 18 6.16 9.47 -10.83
CA PRO A 18 4.87 9.12 -11.43
C PRO A 18 4.19 10.23 -12.23
N TYR A 19 4.60 11.48 -12.02
CA TYR A 19 4.08 12.67 -12.69
C TYR A 19 5.15 13.39 -13.50
N GLU A 20 4.71 14.15 -14.48
CA GLU A 20 5.52 15.21 -15.10
C GLU A 20 5.62 16.43 -14.17
N GLY A 21 6.62 17.27 -14.41
CA GLY A 21 6.87 18.49 -13.63
C GLY A 21 8.25 18.53 -13.01
N THR A 22 8.45 19.51 -12.13
CA THR A 22 9.71 19.71 -11.41
C THR A 22 9.59 19.16 -10.00
N PRO A 23 10.38 18.13 -9.63
CA PRO A 23 10.35 17.58 -8.28
C PRO A 23 10.53 18.66 -7.21
N LEU A 24 9.70 18.61 -6.16
CA LEU A 24 9.68 19.54 -5.01
C LEU A 24 9.19 20.96 -5.28
N ASP A 25 8.92 21.33 -6.53
CA ASP A 25 8.58 22.71 -6.87
C ASP A 25 7.23 22.80 -7.59
N ASN A 26 7.09 22.09 -8.72
CA ASN A 26 5.91 22.24 -9.58
C ASN A 26 5.54 20.92 -10.28
N TRP A 27 4.85 20.04 -9.55
CA TRP A 27 4.25 18.84 -10.12
C TRP A 27 3.02 19.19 -10.98
N ASP A 28 2.89 18.52 -12.13
CA ASP A 28 1.63 18.53 -12.89
C ASP A 28 0.85 17.25 -12.59
N PHE A 29 -0.03 17.31 -11.59
CA PHE A 29 -0.88 16.16 -11.20
C PHE A 29 -1.93 15.77 -12.24
N SER A 30 -2.09 16.57 -13.31
CA SER A 30 -2.92 16.20 -14.46
C SER A 30 -2.16 15.35 -15.49
N ARG A 31 -0.82 15.25 -15.39
CA ARG A 31 0.03 14.55 -16.36
C ARG A 31 0.91 13.50 -15.71
N PHE A 32 0.56 12.23 -15.93
CA PHE A 32 1.41 11.11 -15.52
C PHE A 32 2.63 10.98 -16.43
N ASN A 33 3.74 10.53 -15.87
CA ASN A 33 4.95 10.16 -16.61
C ASN A 33 4.88 8.69 -17.06
N PRO A 34 4.61 8.38 -18.34
CA PRO A 34 4.38 7.00 -18.77
C PRO A 34 5.59 6.08 -18.57
N ALA A 35 6.82 6.62 -18.60
CA ALA A 35 8.03 5.82 -18.43
C ALA A 35 8.14 5.24 -17.02
N PHE A 36 7.72 5.99 -15.99
CA PHE A 36 7.64 5.49 -14.62
C PHE A 36 6.69 4.30 -14.54
N TRP A 37 5.49 4.45 -15.10
CA TRP A 37 4.45 3.43 -15.02
C TRP A 37 4.79 2.17 -15.81
N GLN A 38 5.37 2.31 -17.00
CA GLN A 38 5.86 1.18 -17.79
C GLN A 38 6.96 0.40 -17.03
N HIS A 39 7.88 1.12 -16.38
CA HIS A 39 8.90 0.48 -15.55
C HIS A 39 8.27 -0.28 -14.37
N PHE A 40 7.30 0.35 -13.70
CA PHE A 40 6.60 -0.26 -12.58
C PHE A 40 5.82 -1.52 -12.99
N GLU A 41 5.08 -1.46 -14.09
CA GLU A 41 4.39 -2.62 -14.69
C GLU A 41 5.35 -3.78 -14.98
N GLN A 42 6.54 -3.47 -15.51
CA GLN A 42 7.56 -4.49 -15.74
C GLN A 42 7.97 -5.18 -14.43
N ARG A 43 8.11 -4.45 -13.33
CA ARG A 43 8.42 -5.04 -12.02
C ARG A 43 7.27 -5.89 -11.48
N VAL A 44 6.03 -5.45 -11.64
CA VAL A 44 4.84 -6.25 -11.28
C VAL A 44 4.80 -7.57 -12.06
N LEU A 45 5.09 -7.52 -13.37
CA LEU A 45 5.19 -8.71 -14.22
C LEU A 45 6.34 -9.63 -13.82
N ASP A 46 7.48 -9.07 -13.40
CA ASP A 46 8.61 -9.89 -12.99
C ASP A 46 8.32 -10.63 -11.68
N LEU A 47 7.62 -10.00 -10.72
CA LEU A 47 7.08 -10.69 -9.54
C LEU A 47 6.08 -11.78 -9.94
N GLN A 48 5.21 -11.49 -10.90
CA GLN A 48 4.23 -12.46 -11.39
C GLN A 48 4.89 -13.71 -11.99
N LYS A 49 5.98 -13.55 -12.75
CA LYS A 49 6.75 -14.67 -13.33
C LYS A 49 7.39 -15.55 -12.26
N LEU A 50 7.70 -14.96 -11.10
CA LEU A 50 8.23 -15.67 -9.92
C LEU A 50 7.11 -16.30 -9.07
N GLY A 51 5.83 -16.09 -9.41
CA GLY A 51 4.70 -16.56 -8.62
C GLY A 51 4.49 -15.75 -7.33
N VAL A 52 4.93 -14.49 -7.31
CA VAL A 52 4.83 -13.58 -6.16
C VAL A 52 3.69 -12.58 -6.37
N GLU A 53 2.85 -12.45 -5.35
CA GLU A 53 1.82 -11.40 -5.27
C GLU A 53 2.48 -10.03 -5.03
N ALA A 54 2.08 -9.05 -5.82
CA ALA A 54 2.48 -7.66 -5.71
C ALA A 54 1.42 -6.92 -4.90
N ASP A 55 1.66 -6.76 -3.60
CA ASP A 55 0.85 -5.87 -2.77
C ASP A 55 1.29 -4.41 -2.96
N ILE A 56 0.41 -3.64 -3.63
CA ILE A 56 0.71 -2.29 -4.08
C ILE A 56 0.19 -1.29 -3.06
N ILE A 57 1.11 -0.78 -2.24
CA ILE A 57 0.87 0.38 -1.38
C ILE A 57 0.70 1.63 -2.26
N LEU A 58 -0.50 2.19 -2.31
CA LEU A 58 -0.85 3.35 -3.15
C LEU A 58 -0.42 4.67 -2.53
N PHE A 59 -0.58 4.85 -1.22
CA PHE A 59 -0.22 6.08 -0.51
C PHE A 59 0.66 5.81 0.71
N HIS A 60 1.56 6.73 1.03
CA HIS A 60 2.39 6.69 2.25
C HIS A 60 3.04 8.04 2.53
N THR A 61 3.56 8.21 3.75
CA THR A 61 4.21 9.45 4.24
C THR A 61 5.73 9.47 4.06
N TYR A 62 6.34 8.37 3.61
CA TYR A 62 7.82 8.25 3.53
C TYR A 62 8.47 8.83 2.28
N ASN A 63 7.72 9.64 1.52
CA ASN A 63 8.16 10.20 0.26
C ASN A 63 8.56 11.67 0.51
N ARG A 64 9.53 12.20 -0.24
CA ARG A 64 9.97 13.61 -0.07
C ARG A 64 9.28 14.57 -1.03
N TRP A 65 8.46 14.05 -1.95
CA TRP A 65 8.00 14.78 -3.14
C TRP A 65 6.64 15.45 -2.96
N GLY A 66 5.98 15.26 -1.82
CA GLY A 66 4.73 15.94 -1.47
C GLY A 66 3.47 15.28 -2.01
N PHE A 67 3.56 14.04 -2.52
CA PHE A 67 2.39 13.31 -3.04
C PHE A 67 1.35 13.00 -1.95
N GLU A 68 1.75 13.01 -0.68
CA GLU A 68 0.84 12.88 0.45
C GLU A 68 -0.08 14.10 0.66
N TYR A 69 0.20 15.23 -0.03
CA TYR A 69 -0.57 16.48 0.01
C TYR A 69 -1.32 16.80 -1.28
N MET A 70 -1.46 15.84 -2.21
CA MET A 70 -2.32 16.01 -3.39
C MET A 70 -3.75 16.42 -2.98
N ASP A 71 -4.41 17.23 -3.82
CA ASP A 71 -5.82 17.55 -3.64
C ASP A 71 -6.73 16.37 -3.97
N VAL A 72 -8.03 16.54 -3.71
CA VAL A 72 -9.05 15.50 -3.81
C VAL A 72 -9.13 14.93 -5.23
N GLU A 73 -9.10 15.81 -6.23
CA GLU A 73 -9.19 15.48 -7.65
C GLU A 73 -7.94 14.75 -8.13
N SER A 74 -6.76 15.17 -7.68
CA SER A 74 -5.49 14.53 -8.01
C SER A 74 -5.37 13.15 -7.38
N ASP A 75 -5.83 12.96 -6.14
CA ASP A 75 -5.92 11.62 -5.53
C ASP A 75 -6.81 10.68 -6.34
N ASP A 76 -7.99 11.15 -6.76
CA ASP A 76 -8.94 10.33 -7.51
C ASP A 76 -8.41 9.98 -8.89
N HIS A 77 -7.81 10.97 -9.57
CA HIS A 77 -7.19 10.78 -10.86
C HIS A 77 -6.04 9.75 -10.77
N TYR A 78 -5.22 9.87 -9.74
CA TYR A 78 -4.14 8.95 -9.44
C TYR A 78 -4.65 7.51 -9.28
N ILE A 79 -5.64 7.30 -8.40
CA ILE A 79 -6.19 5.96 -8.14
C ILE A 79 -6.81 5.38 -9.40
N CYS A 80 -7.61 6.15 -10.13
CA CYS A 80 -8.23 5.68 -11.38
C CYS A 80 -7.17 5.25 -12.39
N TYR A 81 -6.11 6.03 -12.54
CA TYR A 81 -5.02 5.72 -13.46
C TYR A 81 -4.22 4.49 -12.99
N ALA A 82 -3.95 4.35 -11.69
CA ALA A 82 -3.30 3.17 -11.12
C ALA A 82 -4.10 1.88 -11.41
N VAL A 83 -5.40 1.92 -11.15
CA VAL A 83 -6.32 0.80 -11.38
C VAL A 83 -6.38 0.46 -12.87
N ALA A 84 -6.58 1.44 -13.74
CA ALA A 84 -6.67 1.23 -15.19
C ALA A 84 -5.42 0.54 -15.76
N ARG A 85 -4.24 0.84 -15.20
CA ARG A 85 -2.97 0.27 -15.64
C ARG A 85 -2.68 -1.10 -15.04
N LEU A 86 -2.98 -1.29 -13.76
CA LEU A 86 -2.43 -2.41 -13.00
C LEU A 86 -3.45 -3.51 -12.68
N ALA A 87 -4.75 -3.23 -12.71
CA ALA A 87 -5.79 -4.22 -12.38
C ALA A 87 -5.74 -5.47 -13.29
N ALA A 88 -5.24 -5.32 -14.53
CA ALA A 88 -5.09 -6.43 -15.48
C ALA A 88 -4.06 -7.48 -15.04
N TYR A 89 -3.10 -7.14 -14.16
CA TYR A 89 -2.09 -8.10 -13.70
C TYR A 89 -2.64 -8.96 -12.57
N ARG A 90 -2.60 -10.29 -12.77
CA ARG A 90 -3.33 -11.22 -11.90
C ARG A 90 -2.84 -11.30 -10.46
N ASN A 91 -1.62 -10.86 -10.23
CA ASN A 91 -0.93 -10.91 -8.95
C ASN A 91 -0.99 -9.57 -8.20
N VAL A 92 -1.87 -8.64 -8.57
CA VAL A 92 -1.97 -7.32 -7.93
C VAL A 92 -2.97 -7.34 -6.79
N TRP A 93 -2.54 -6.90 -5.61
CA TRP A 93 -3.40 -6.56 -4.47
C TRP A 93 -3.25 -5.05 -4.19
N TRP A 94 -4.31 -4.43 -3.67
CA TRP A 94 -4.35 -3.00 -3.38
C TRP A 94 -4.21 -2.74 -1.88
N SER A 95 -3.06 -2.26 -1.44
CA SER A 95 -2.92 -1.68 -0.11
C SER A 95 -3.10 -0.17 -0.22
N LEU A 96 -4.22 0.36 0.27
CA LEU A 96 -4.51 1.79 0.07
C LEU A 96 -3.41 2.67 0.68
N ALA A 97 -2.94 2.34 1.87
CA ALA A 97 -1.82 3.04 2.46
C ALA A 97 -1.07 2.19 3.46
N ASN A 98 0.21 2.55 3.64
CA ASN A 98 0.98 2.16 4.80
C ASN A 98 0.83 3.22 5.90
N GLU A 99 0.35 2.83 7.08
CA GLU A 99 0.11 3.71 8.23
C GLU A 99 -0.84 4.87 7.85
N TYR A 100 -2.02 4.52 7.33
CA TYR A 100 -2.98 5.47 6.76
C TYR A 100 -3.31 6.65 7.68
N ASP A 101 -3.37 6.40 8.99
CA ASP A 101 -3.79 7.35 9.99
C ASP A 101 -2.72 8.39 10.35
N PHE A 102 -1.52 8.28 9.77
CA PHE A 102 -0.45 9.28 9.81
C PHE A 102 -0.44 10.21 8.62
N MET A 103 -1.25 9.96 7.58
CA MET A 103 -1.29 10.85 6.42
C MET A 103 -1.90 12.20 6.80
N PRO A 104 -1.13 13.30 6.70
CA PRO A 104 -1.52 14.58 7.29
C PRO A 104 -2.66 15.28 6.53
N ALA A 105 -2.78 15.02 5.23
CA ALA A 105 -3.75 15.67 4.36
C ALA A 105 -5.02 14.83 4.10
N LYS A 106 -5.14 13.63 4.70
CA LYS A 106 -6.23 12.69 4.42
C LYS A 106 -7.05 12.41 5.68
N GLN A 107 -8.36 12.30 5.52
CA GLN A 107 -9.31 11.95 6.57
C GLN A 107 -9.90 10.55 6.33
N GLU A 108 -10.59 9.99 7.32
CA GLU A 108 -11.18 8.65 7.21
C GLU A 108 -12.16 8.52 6.01
N SER A 109 -12.92 9.57 5.72
CA SER A 109 -13.82 9.63 4.56
C SER A 109 -13.10 9.60 3.22
N ASP A 110 -11.84 10.04 3.15
CA ASP A 110 -11.05 9.94 1.92
C ASP A 110 -10.70 8.47 1.65
N TRP A 111 -10.32 7.72 2.69
CA TRP A 111 -10.06 6.29 2.57
C TRP A 111 -11.30 5.51 2.12
N ASP A 112 -12.48 5.84 2.67
CA ASP A 112 -13.76 5.28 2.20
C ASP A 112 -13.97 5.51 0.69
N ARG A 113 -13.76 6.75 0.25
CA ARG A 113 -13.88 7.15 -1.16
C ARG A 113 -12.88 6.40 -2.03
N PHE A 114 -11.62 6.30 -1.62
CA PHE A 114 -10.57 5.61 -2.36
C PHE A 114 -10.89 4.12 -2.57
N PHE A 115 -11.35 3.43 -1.53
CA PHE A 115 -11.79 2.03 -1.65
C PHE A 115 -12.93 1.89 -2.65
N GLN A 116 -13.92 2.79 -2.61
CA GLN A 116 -15.06 2.76 -3.52
C GLN A 116 -14.65 3.06 -4.97
N ILE A 117 -13.67 3.93 -5.19
CA ILE A 117 -13.12 4.19 -6.52
C ILE A 117 -12.45 2.93 -7.06
N ILE A 118 -11.60 2.27 -6.26
CA ILE A 118 -10.97 1.00 -6.67
C ILE A 118 -12.04 -0.04 -6.98
N GLN A 119 -13.01 -0.25 -6.08
CA GLN A 119 -14.09 -1.23 -6.28
C GLN A 119 -14.90 -0.98 -7.57
N ARG A 120 -15.14 0.28 -7.93
CA ARG A 120 -15.89 0.63 -9.15
C ARG A 120 -15.07 0.45 -10.43
N ASN A 121 -13.76 0.64 -10.36
CA ASN A 121 -12.89 0.70 -11.54
C ASN A 121 -12.05 -0.56 -11.76
N ASP A 122 -11.94 -1.45 -10.77
CA ASP A 122 -11.25 -2.72 -10.88
C ASP A 122 -12.23 -3.83 -11.30
N PRO A 123 -12.25 -4.22 -12.60
CA PRO A 123 -13.22 -5.19 -13.09
C PRO A 123 -12.94 -6.63 -12.64
N TYR A 124 -11.81 -6.87 -11.96
CA TYR A 124 -11.38 -8.19 -11.50
C TYR A 124 -11.56 -8.38 -10.00
N ASP A 125 -12.07 -7.37 -9.28
CA ASP A 125 -12.32 -7.39 -7.84
C ASP A 125 -11.11 -7.89 -7.04
N ARG A 126 -9.92 -7.31 -7.30
CA ARG A 126 -8.69 -7.67 -6.59
C ARG A 126 -8.83 -7.42 -5.09
N LEU A 127 -8.01 -8.12 -4.32
CA LEU A 127 -7.88 -7.86 -2.88
C LEU A 127 -7.50 -6.39 -2.66
N ARG A 128 -8.12 -5.79 -1.65
CA ARG A 128 -7.96 -4.41 -1.22
C ARG A 128 -8.07 -4.30 0.30
N GLY A 129 -6.98 -3.86 0.91
CA GLY A 129 -6.80 -3.65 2.34
C GLY A 129 -6.21 -2.27 2.64
N ILE A 130 -6.00 -1.98 3.92
CA ILE A 130 -5.37 -0.74 4.37
C ILE A 130 -4.62 -1.00 5.67
N HIS A 131 -3.36 -0.59 5.73
CA HIS A 131 -2.49 -0.87 6.86
C HIS A 131 -2.54 0.25 7.90
N ASN A 132 -2.82 -0.09 9.16
CA ASN A 132 -2.89 0.87 10.26
C ASN A 132 -1.51 1.25 10.80
N GLY A 133 -1.37 2.48 11.28
CA GLY A 133 -0.33 2.89 12.23
C GLY A 133 -0.87 2.77 13.65
N ARG A 134 -1.39 3.86 14.22
CA ARG A 134 -1.96 3.87 15.59
C ARG A 134 -3.44 3.54 15.64
N ARG A 135 -4.21 4.07 14.69
CA ARG A 135 -5.68 3.91 14.63
C ARG A 135 -6.05 2.84 13.63
N TRP A 136 -6.99 1.99 14.01
CA TRP A 136 -7.44 0.87 13.19
C TRP A 136 -8.61 1.32 12.31
N TYR A 137 -8.54 0.96 11.03
CA TYR A 137 -9.65 1.21 10.12
C TYR A 137 -10.78 0.22 10.37
N ASN A 138 -12.01 0.60 10.03
CA ASN A 138 -13.14 -0.32 10.14
C ASN A 138 -13.13 -1.34 8.99
N HIS A 139 -12.43 -2.46 9.18
CA HIS A 139 -12.36 -3.54 8.19
C HIS A 139 -13.69 -4.28 7.96
N ASN A 140 -14.77 -3.99 8.70
CA ASN A 140 -16.11 -4.54 8.41
C ASN A 140 -16.80 -3.87 7.22
N LYS A 141 -16.30 -2.72 6.74
CA LYS A 141 -16.86 -2.03 5.57
C LYS A 141 -16.87 -2.97 4.35
N SER A 142 -17.95 -2.95 3.57
CA SER A 142 -18.20 -3.91 2.48
C SER A 142 -17.20 -3.82 1.32
N TRP A 143 -16.52 -2.68 1.18
CA TRP A 143 -15.49 -2.45 0.17
C TRP A 143 -14.09 -2.92 0.58
N VAL A 144 -13.90 -3.46 1.78
CA VAL A 144 -12.63 -4.02 2.24
C VAL A 144 -12.67 -5.54 2.07
N THR A 145 -11.64 -6.17 1.49
CA THR A 145 -11.63 -7.64 1.31
C THR A 145 -10.93 -8.37 2.45
N ASP A 146 -9.95 -7.74 3.08
CA ASP A 146 -9.09 -8.32 4.10
C ASP A 146 -8.68 -7.30 5.16
N ALA A 147 -8.29 -7.81 6.33
CA ALA A 147 -7.76 -7.00 7.42
C ALA A 147 -6.22 -7.09 7.43
N SER A 148 -5.59 -6.11 6.80
CA SER A 148 -4.14 -5.83 6.87
C SER A 148 -3.83 -5.06 8.16
N LEU A 149 -3.18 -5.72 9.13
CA LEU A 149 -3.04 -5.20 10.49
C LEU A 149 -1.57 -5.03 10.90
N GLN A 150 -1.26 -3.87 11.48
CA GLN A 150 -0.07 -3.65 12.30
C GLN A 150 -0.42 -3.87 13.77
N THR A 151 0.12 -4.93 14.38
CA THR A 151 -0.15 -5.25 15.79
C THR A 151 1.04 -5.95 16.46
N SER A 152 1.16 -5.80 17.77
CA SER A 152 2.07 -6.60 18.60
C SER A 152 1.40 -7.86 19.15
N ASP A 153 0.06 -7.95 19.10
CA ASP A 153 -0.68 -9.13 19.54
C ASP A 153 -0.81 -10.16 18.40
N MET A 154 0.29 -10.88 18.17
CA MET A 154 0.36 -11.94 17.15
C MET A 154 -0.53 -13.14 17.47
N ALA A 155 -0.92 -13.33 18.75
CA ALA A 155 -1.83 -14.41 19.15
C ALA A 155 -3.31 -14.08 18.89
N GLY A 156 -3.63 -12.82 18.57
CA GLY A 156 -4.99 -12.33 18.37
C GLY A 156 -5.71 -12.84 17.11
N GLY A 157 -5.09 -13.68 16.28
CA GLY A 157 -5.55 -13.96 14.91
C GLY A 157 -6.95 -14.54 14.84
N ILE A 158 -7.28 -15.48 15.75
CA ILE A 158 -8.63 -16.06 15.86
C ILE A 158 -9.65 -14.96 16.19
N ARG A 159 -9.32 -14.07 17.14
CA ARG A 159 -10.20 -12.98 17.56
C ARG A 159 -10.44 -11.98 16.44
N TYR A 160 -9.40 -11.56 15.72
CA TYR A 160 -9.54 -10.64 14.59
C TYR A 160 -10.36 -11.26 13.45
N ARG A 161 -10.12 -12.54 13.14
CA ARG A 161 -10.91 -13.25 12.12
C ARG A 161 -12.38 -13.37 12.55
N GLN A 162 -12.66 -13.61 13.83
CA GLN A 162 -14.03 -13.61 14.36
C GLN A 162 -14.67 -12.22 14.33
N GLN A 163 -13.91 -11.16 14.61
CA GLN A 163 -14.40 -9.79 14.61
C GLN A 163 -14.75 -9.30 13.19
N TYR A 164 -13.89 -9.59 12.21
CA TYR A 164 -14.02 -9.06 10.85
C TYR A 164 -14.71 -10.00 9.86
N GLN A 165 -14.75 -11.31 10.16
CA GLN A 165 -15.27 -12.33 9.25
C GLN A 165 -14.61 -12.29 7.86
N LYS A 166 -13.34 -11.89 7.83
CA LYS A 166 -12.50 -11.73 6.63
C LYS A 166 -11.13 -12.36 6.87
N PRO A 167 -10.35 -12.64 5.80
CA PRO A 167 -8.93 -12.94 5.94
C PRO A 167 -8.23 -11.85 6.76
N VAL A 168 -7.30 -12.27 7.63
CA VAL A 168 -6.49 -11.37 8.47
C VAL A 168 -5.03 -11.62 8.11
N VAL A 169 -4.32 -10.55 7.79
CA VAL A 169 -2.89 -10.55 7.50
C VAL A 169 -2.20 -9.63 8.48
N TYR A 170 -1.10 -10.09 9.07
CA TYR A 170 -0.22 -9.26 9.87
C TYR A 170 0.91 -8.76 8.96
N ASP A 171 0.71 -7.59 8.36
CA ASP A 171 1.67 -7.03 7.40
C ASP A 171 2.85 -6.34 8.07
N ASP A 172 2.70 -5.95 9.35
CA ASP A 172 3.80 -5.54 10.20
C ASP A 172 3.56 -5.99 11.65
N SER A 173 4.59 -6.58 12.24
CA SER A 173 4.62 -6.84 13.67
C SER A 173 5.47 -5.77 14.34
N GLN A 174 4.89 -5.02 15.29
CA GLN A 174 5.66 -4.11 16.14
C GLN A 174 6.57 -4.90 17.10
N THR A 175 7.53 -5.64 16.58
CA THR A 175 8.66 -6.14 17.37
C THR A 175 9.50 -4.93 17.72
N ARG A 176 9.47 -4.54 19.00
CA ARG A 176 10.40 -3.53 19.50
C ARG A 176 11.80 -3.98 19.16
N LEU A 177 12.40 -3.14 18.36
CA LEU A 177 13.77 -3.18 17.97
C LEU A 177 14.65 -2.80 19.17
N SER A 178 14.75 -3.67 20.18
CA SER A 178 15.92 -3.65 21.07
C SER A 178 17.09 -4.26 20.31
N ASP A 179 18.32 -3.83 20.60
CA ASP A 179 19.58 -4.21 19.94
C ASP A 179 19.96 -5.72 20.01
N THR A 180 19.00 -6.64 20.03
CA THR A 180 19.14 -8.10 20.22
C THR A 180 18.48 -8.87 19.08
N TRP A 181 18.81 -8.47 17.86
CA TRP A 181 18.06 -8.68 16.60
C TRP A 181 18.03 -10.09 15.95
N LEU A 182 18.11 -11.21 16.69
CA LEU A 182 18.05 -12.54 16.03
C LEU A 182 17.33 -13.62 16.86
N LYS A 183 16.04 -13.45 17.16
CA LYS A 183 15.19 -14.57 17.61
C LYS A 183 13.75 -14.50 17.06
N CYS A 184 13.61 -14.52 15.74
CA CYS A 184 12.55 -15.36 15.16
C CYS A 184 13.12 -16.78 15.08
N THR A 185 13.09 -17.52 16.20
CA THR A 185 13.47 -18.93 16.16
C THR A 185 12.32 -19.71 15.54
N SER A 186 12.55 -20.30 14.38
CA SER A 186 11.70 -21.37 13.84
C SER A 186 11.57 -22.47 14.90
N PRO A 187 10.36 -22.91 15.26
CA PRO A 187 10.17 -24.03 16.19
C PRO A 187 10.58 -25.39 15.59
N TYR A 188 11.19 -25.43 14.40
CA TYR A 188 11.48 -26.66 13.65
C TYR A 188 12.97 -26.97 13.40
N SER A 189 13.92 -26.36 14.12
CA SER A 189 15.35 -26.69 13.93
C SER A 189 15.91 -27.78 14.86
N GLU A 190 15.08 -28.55 15.57
CA GLU A 190 15.53 -29.77 16.26
C GLU A 190 14.53 -30.91 16.01
N ARG A 191 14.79 -31.66 14.94
CA ARG A 191 14.54 -33.10 14.84
C ARG A 191 15.33 -33.69 13.68
#